data_AF-A0A1F8SI46-F1
#
_entry.id   AF-A0A1F8SI46-F1
#
_cell.length_a   1.000
_cell.length_b   1.000
_cell.length_c   1.000
_cell.angle_alpha   90.00
_cell.angle_beta   90.00
_cell.angle_gamma   90.00
#
_symmetry.space_group_name_H-M   'P 1'
#
loop_
_entity.id
_entity.type
_entity.pdbx_description
1 polymer ?
#
loop_
_entity_poly.entity_id
_entity_poly.type
_entity_poly.pdbx_seq_one_letter_code
_entity_poly.pdbx_strand_id
1 'polypeptide(L)'
;MRVHRANPRYFADPDGNAVLLTGSHTWTVLQDAGRSFPPDPFDWSTWLARLAALGHSCFRMWAWEQATWVAHDPGEFVFDPLPWARTGPGNALDGRPLFDLDQFDERYFSRLRARVADAGHVGIYVVVMLFQGWSVEWKQFALAPGRNPWLGHPFNRSNNRNGFDGDPAGTGEGLATHTLRLPAVAERQRAYVDRVVATVGDLPNVLYEVSNEDQATAEDDAWQDEVLGWIANAERTRGFATHPRLRTVQWPSPASHASLLASPAEAVSFTSPGNHGTGLEDYCGDPPAADGRKVSLLDTDHLWGVGGDAGWVWRAALRGHNPLFMDPFEGDFVAHGHFGTDAREAMGVARALLEGLGLDRLVPAPERASSRFALADADLATIVALVPDRDAITVDVGTNSRYRLRWVHKTSGLGHAAGHVTGPLVRLAPPWTAGTIAVLECDEPASDTSAEIASTPKTVSRSSS
;
A
#
# COMPACT_ATOMS: atom_id res chain seq x y z
N MET A 1 -13.40 0.35 4.37
CA MET A 1 -13.47 -0.44 3.10
C MET A 1 -13.69 -1.92 3.41
N ARG A 2 -13.84 -2.81 2.40
CA ARG A 2 -13.89 -4.29 2.54
C ARG A 2 -13.31 -4.97 1.29
N VAL A 3 -12.82 -6.21 1.32
CA VAL A 3 -12.32 -6.89 0.09
C VAL A 3 -13.44 -6.97 -0.97
N HIS A 4 -13.15 -6.59 -2.22
CA HIS A 4 -14.15 -6.55 -3.28
C HIS A 4 -14.53 -7.96 -3.77
N ARG A 5 -15.83 -8.26 -3.80
CA ARG A 5 -16.32 -9.65 -3.92
C ARG A 5 -16.12 -10.30 -5.28
N ALA A 6 -16.24 -9.55 -6.38
CA ALA A 6 -16.06 -10.08 -7.73
C ALA A 6 -14.58 -10.02 -8.20
N ASN A 7 -13.76 -9.18 -7.56
CA ASN A 7 -12.35 -9.01 -7.91
C ASN A 7 -11.51 -8.73 -6.64
N PRO A 8 -11.09 -9.77 -5.89
CA PRO A 8 -10.44 -9.64 -4.58
C PRO A 8 -9.00 -9.09 -4.62
N ARG A 9 -8.55 -8.61 -5.78
CA ARG A 9 -7.32 -7.80 -5.95
C ARG A 9 -7.46 -6.38 -5.41
N TYR A 10 -8.69 -5.92 -5.27
CA TYR A 10 -9.04 -4.56 -4.89
C TYR A 10 -9.94 -4.54 -3.65
N PHE A 11 -9.99 -3.37 -3.01
CA PHE A 11 -10.98 -3.10 -1.97
C PHE A 11 -12.22 -2.45 -2.57
N ALA A 12 -13.36 -2.70 -1.94
CA ALA A 12 -14.61 -2.01 -2.16
C ALA A 12 -14.74 -0.82 -1.18
N ASP A 13 -15.18 0.31 -1.71
CA ASP A 13 -15.66 1.46 -0.94
C ASP A 13 -16.98 1.13 -0.19
N PRO A 14 -17.62 2.08 0.54
CA PRO A 14 -18.91 1.82 1.18
C PRO A 14 -19.98 1.34 0.20
N ASP A 15 -20.18 2.05 -0.91
CA ASP A 15 -21.22 1.83 -1.92
C ASP A 15 -21.05 0.50 -2.68
N GLY A 16 -19.80 0.02 -2.80
CA GLY A 16 -19.43 -1.27 -3.37
C GLY A 16 -18.48 -1.20 -4.57
N ASN A 17 -18.07 -0.01 -4.99
CA ASN A 17 -17.18 0.17 -6.15
C ASN A 17 -15.77 -0.34 -5.83
N ALA A 18 -15.12 -1.01 -6.79
CA ALA A 18 -13.71 -1.39 -6.66
C ALA A 18 -12.81 -0.16 -6.80
N VAL A 19 -11.90 0.02 -5.83
CA VAL A 19 -10.97 1.15 -5.73
C VAL A 19 -9.54 0.68 -5.98
N LEU A 20 -8.78 1.42 -6.79
CA LEU A 20 -7.34 1.27 -6.89
C LEU A 20 -6.69 2.12 -5.78
N LEU A 21 -6.14 1.50 -4.74
CA LEU A 21 -5.39 2.25 -3.72
C LEU A 21 -4.02 2.66 -4.28
N THR A 22 -3.77 3.96 -4.39
CA THR A 22 -2.53 4.45 -4.98
C THR A 22 -2.24 5.89 -4.58
N GLY A 23 -0.95 6.20 -4.38
CA GLY A 23 -0.48 7.54 -4.04
C GLY A 23 0.88 7.57 -3.35
N SER A 24 1.36 8.80 -3.12
CA SER A 24 2.63 9.06 -2.43
C SER A 24 2.48 9.00 -0.91
N HIS A 25 3.54 8.59 -0.20
CA HIS A 25 3.68 8.71 1.26
C HIS A 25 5.07 9.20 1.67
N THR A 26 5.24 9.67 2.91
CA THR A 26 6.55 10.14 3.41
C THR A 26 6.64 10.01 4.93
N TRP A 27 7.84 10.09 5.50
CA TRP A 27 8.12 9.69 6.89
C TRP A 27 7.54 10.59 7.99
N THR A 28 7.07 11.79 7.64
CA THR A 28 6.63 12.85 8.58
C THR A 28 5.12 13.16 8.53
N VAL A 29 4.36 12.32 7.81
CA VAL A 29 2.91 12.46 7.65
C VAL A 29 2.09 12.27 8.93
N LEU A 30 2.67 11.71 10.01
CA LEU A 30 2.07 11.77 11.36
C LEU A 30 2.88 12.64 12.33
N GLN A 31 4.19 12.46 12.40
CA GLN A 31 5.06 13.13 13.37
C GLN A 31 5.96 14.15 12.67
N ASP A 32 6.16 15.30 13.31
CA ASP A 32 7.14 16.27 12.80
C ASP A 32 8.53 15.75 13.16
N ALA A 33 9.51 15.93 12.27
CA ALA A 33 10.84 15.40 12.47
C ALA A 33 11.95 16.34 11.96
N GLY A 34 13.09 16.34 12.65
CA GLY A 34 14.21 17.20 12.30
C GLY A 34 15.33 17.23 13.34
N ARG A 35 16.34 18.08 13.13
CA ARG A 35 17.53 18.20 14.02
C ARG A 35 17.36 19.23 15.14
N SER A 36 16.13 19.60 15.46
CA SER A 36 15.72 20.62 16.42
C SER A 36 14.68 20.06 17.40
N PHE A 37 14.50 20.70 18.56
CA PHE A 37 13.38 20.43 19.45
C PHE A 37 12.70 21.73 19.90
N PRO A 38 11.38 21.92 19.62
CA PRO A 38 10.56 21.07 18.75
C PRO A 38 11.14 21.00 17.31
N PRO A 39 10.93 19.87 16.60
CA PRO A 39 11.23 19.80 15.16
C PRO A 39 10.33 20.77 14.37
N ASP A 40 10.76 21.14 13.16
CA ASP A 40 9.98 22.01 12.30
C ASP A 40 8.68 21.31 11.84
N PRO A 41 7.50 21.96 11.90
CA PRO A 41 6.23 21.32 11.55
C PRO A 41 6.15 20.87 10.09
N PHE A 42 5.68 19.65 9.86
CA PHE A 42 5.38 19.15 8.51
C PHE A 42 4.21 19.94 7.90
N ASP A 43 4.38 20.47 6.68
CA ASP A 43 3.29 21.14 5.94
C ASP A 43 2.30 20.11 5.36
N TRP A 44 1.49 19.59 6.28
CA TRP A 44 0.35 18.75 6.04
C TRP A 44 -0.64 19.35 5.02
N SER A 45 -0.75 20.68 4.97
CA SER A 45 -1.74 21.35 4.11
C SER A 45 -1.33 21.33 2.64
N THR A 46 -0.07 21.69 2.34
CA THR A 46 0.49 21.59 1.00
C THR A 46 0.63 20.12 0.56
N TRP A 47 1.02 19.23 1.47
CA TRP A 47 1.08 17.79 1.21
C TRP A 47 -0.26 17.21 0.78
N LEU A 48 -1.32 17.37 1.58
CA LEU A 48 -2.63 16.80 1.28
C LEU A 48 -3.25 17.41 0.01
N ALA A 49 -3.07 18.72 -0.19
CA ALA A 49 -3.50 19.40 -1.42
C ALA A 49 -2.77 18.84 -2.65
N ARG A 50 -1.48 18.49 -2.53
CA ARG A 50 -0.69 17.86 -3.61
C ARG A 50 -1.18 16.45 -3.93
N LEU A 51 -1.45 15.61 -2.93
CA LEU A 51 -2.03 14.27 -3.14
C LEU A 51 -3.39 14.35 -3.88
N ALA A 52 -4.27 15.25 -3.42
CA ALA A 52 -5.59 15.46 -4.04
C ALA A 52 -5.48 16.00 -5.48
N ALA A 53 -4.58 16.96 -5.73
CA ALA A 53 -4.33 17.50 -7.08
C ALA A 53 -3.72 16.47 -8.04
N LEU A 54 -2.98 15.48 -7.53
CA LEU A 54 -2.47 14.33 -8.26
C LEU A 54 -3.51 13.19 -8.41
N GLY A 55 -4.73 13.34 -7.88
CA GLY A 55 -5.79 12.34 -7.98
C GLY A 55 -5.55 11.06 -7.15
N HIS A 56 -4.60 11.08 -6.21
CA HIS A 56 -4.28 9.94 -5.35
C HIS A 56 -5.49 9.50 -4.53
N SER A 57 -5.59 8.20 -4.27
CA SER A 57 -6.66 7.58 -3.47
C SER A 57 -6.17 7.13 -2.10
N CYS A 58 -4.88 6.96 -1.89
CA CYS A 58 -4.32 6.37 -0.68
C CYS A 58 -2.96 6.99 -0.32
N PHE A 59 -2.66 7.10 0.96
CA PHE A 59 -1.28 7.18 1.45
C PHE A 59 -1.07 6.34 2.71
N ARG A 60 0.19 6.00 2.98
CA ARG A 60 0.66 5.30 4.17
C ARG A 60 1.05 6.32 5.24
N MET A 61 0.43 6.24 6.41
CA MET A 61 0.68 7.15 7.52
C MET A 61 1.80 6.60 8.40
N TRP A 62 3.03 6.97 8.06
CA TRP A 62 4.24 6.55 8.78
C TRP A 62 4.23 7.06 10.23
N ALA A 63 4.57 6.17 11.16
CA ALA A 63 4.75 6.43 12.58
C ALA A 63 6.17 6.03 13.02
N TRP A 64 6.79 6.79 13.92
CA TRP A 64 8.10 6.54 14.53
C TRP A 64 7.91 6.34 16.03
N GLU A 65 8.54 5.29 16.58
CA GLU A 65 8.34 4.94 17.99
C GLU A 65 9.42 5.53 18.89
N GLN A 66 10.62 5.79 18.36
CA GLN A 66 11.70 6.45 19.10
C GLN A 66 11.57 7.97 19.08
N ALA A 67 11.98 8.62 20.17
CA ALA A 67 11.92 10.09 20.28
C ALA A 67 13.07 10.80 19.58
N THR A 68 14.20 10.12 19.42
CA THR A 68 15.39 10.65 18.78
C THR A 68 16.33 9.52 18.33
N TRP A 69 17.25 9.87 17.43
CA TRP A 69 18.20 9.01 16.71
C TRP A 69 17.53 8.11 15.65
N VAL A 70 18.28 7.88 14.56
CA VAL A 70 17.87 7.10 13.39
C VAL A 70 19.04 6.26 12.91
N ALA A 71 18.77 5.15 12.21
CA ALA A 71 19.83 4.31 11.65
C ALA A 71 20.59 4.99 10.48
N HIS A 72 19.92 5.80 9.66
CA HIS A 72 20.49 6.32 8.41
C HIS A 72 21.35 7.61 8.56
N ASP A 73 21.31 8.31 9.70
CA ASP A 73 21.97 9.62 9.89
C ASP A 73 22.60 9.77 11.31
N PRO A 74 23.84 10.27 11.48
CA PRO A 74 24.42 10.55 12.79
C PRO A 74 23.90 11.85 13.46
N GLY A 75 23.94 11.85 14.80
CA GLY A 75 23.58 13.00 15.64
C GLY A 75 22.13 12.96 16.10
N GLU A 76 21.70 14.01 16.80
CA GLU A 76 20.31 14.13 17.23
C GLU A 76 19.39 14.37 16.01
N PHE A 77 18.35 13.56 15.89
CA PHE A 77 17.28 13.70 14.91
C PHE A 77 16.01 13.23 15.60
N VAL A 78 15.04 14.13 15.74
CA VAL A 78 13.99 14.12 16.76
C VAL A 78 12.63 13.88 16.12
N PHE A 79 11.73 13.18 16.83
CA PHE A 79 10.33 12.99 16.43
C PHE A 79 9.39 13.52 17.54
N ASP A 80 8.39 14.32 17.17
CA ASP A 80 7.35 14.80 18.10
C ASP A 80 5.99 15.01 17.37
N PRO A 81 4.84 14.74 18.00
CA PRO A 81 4.65 14.07 19.29
C PRO A 81 5.00 12.57 19.22
N LEU A 82 4.84 11.86 20.34
CA LEU A 82 4.88 10.39 20.42
C LEU A 82 3.61 9.89 21.12
N PRO A 83 3.25 8.60 21.04
CA PRO A 83 2.08 8.06 21.73
C PRO A 83 2.09 8.29 23.26
N TRP A 84 3.27 8.27 23.89
CA TRP A 84 3.44 8.23 25.34
C TRP A 84 3.79 9.60 25.93
N ALA A 85 3.14 9.97 27.04
CA ALA A 85 3.38 11.24 27.72
C ALA A 85 4.73 11.26 28.46
N ARG A 86 5.40 12.41 28.50
CA ARG A 86 6.61 12.63 29.30
C ARG A 86 6.29 13.40 30.59
N THR A 87 6.09 12.67 31.68
CA THR A 87 5.69 13.26 32.97
C THR A 87 6.88 13.55 33.90
N GLY A 88 8.01 12.86 33.73
CA GLY A 88 9.07 12.83 34.73
C GLY A 88 8.59 12.29 36.10
N PRO A 89 9.35 12.54 37.19
CA PRO A 89 10.63 13.22 37.25
C PRO A 89 11.78 12.38 36.68
N GLY A 90 12.98 12.96 36.56
CA GLY A 90 14.14 12.31 35.96
C GLY A 90 14.20 12.46 34.44
N ASN A 91 15.38 12.20 33.87
CA ASN A 91 15.65 12.38 32.45
C ASN A 91 15.84 11.04 31.75
N ALA A 92 15.32 10.92 30.54
CA ALA A 92 15.64 9.87 29.57
C ALA A 92 17.04 10.09 28.96
N LEU A 93 17.49 9.16 28.11
CA LEU A 93 18.79 9.23 27.44
C LEU A 93 18.96 10.46 26.54
N ASP A 94 17.86 11.06 26.07
CA ASP A 94 17.83 12.30 25.29
C ASP A 94 17.89 13.58 26.16
N GLY A 95 18.06 13.42 27.48
CA GLY A 95 18.12 14.53 28.43
C GLY A 95 16.77 15.19 28.76
N ARG A 96 15.67 14.75 28.14
CA ARG A 96 14.31 15.27 28.38
C ARG A 96 13.57 14.39 29.41
N PRO A 97 12.41 14.79 29.96
CA PRO A 97 11.76 14.03 31.02
C PRO A 97 11.42 12.59 30.62
N LEU A 98 11.48 11.66 31.59
CA LEU A 98 11.07 10.26 31.40
C LEU A 98 9.62 10.15 30.92
N PHE A 99 9.39 9.18 30.04
CA PHE A 99 8.07 8.73 29.62
C PHE A 99 7.30 8.06 30.77
N ASP A 100 5.98 8.14 30.70
CA ASP A 100 5.04 7.34 31.47
C ASP A 100 4.24 6.45 30.51
N LEU A 101 4.58 5.15 30.44
CA LEU A 101 3.94 4.21 29.50
C LEU A 101 2.56 3.73 30.00
N ASP A 102 2.05 4.30 31.09
CA ASP A 102 0.66 4.16 31.51
C ASP A 102 -0.15 5.45 31.21
N GLN A 103 0.42 6.45 30.52
CA GLN A 103 -0.24 7.70 30.12
C GLN A 103 0.04 8.08 28.65
N PHE A 104 -1.02 8.38 27.89
CA PHE A 104 -0.93 8.81 26.49
C PHE A 104 -0.70 10.33 26.35
N ASP A 105 0.06 10.74 25.32
CA ASP A 105 0.12 12.13 24.89
C ASP A 105 -0.99 12.42 23.89
N GLU A 106 -2.01 13.15 24.36
CA GLU A 106 -3.17 13.53 23.55
C GLU A 106 -2.82 14.39 22.32
N ARG A 107 -1.62 14.97 22.23
CA ARG A 107 -1.15 15.66 21.00
C ARG A 107 -1.01 14.69 19.84
N TYR A 108 -0.55 13.46 20.08
CA TYR A 108 -0.40 12.42 19.06
C TYR A 108 -1.76 11.97 18.52
N PHE A 109 -2.68 11.61 19.41
CA PHE A 109 -4.01 11.13 19.03
C PHE A 109 -4.89 12.23 18.43
N SER A 110 -4.79 13.48 18.92
CA SER A 110 -5.49 14.62 18.31
C SER A 110 -5.01 14.87 16.88
N ARG A 111 -3.70 14.75 16.64
CA ARG A 111 -3.12 14.92 15.30
C ARG A 111 -3.48 13.76 14.36
N LEU A 112 -3.39 12.52 14.84
CA LEU A 112 -3.84 11.33 14.11
C LEU A 112 -5.30 11.49 13.66
N ARG A 113 -6.19 11.89 14.58
CA ARG A 113 -7.60 12.18 14.25
C ARG A 113 -7.72 13.24 13.15
N ALA A 114 -7.05 14.37 13.31
CA ALA A 114 -7.13 15.47 12.36
C ALA A 114 -6.65 15.05 10.96
N ARG A 115 -5.42 14.52 10.84
CA ARG A 115 -4.84 14.15 9.54
C ARG A 115 -5.64 13.04 8.83
N VAL A 116 -6.18 12.05 9.55
CA VAL A 116 -7.05 11.02 8.95
C VAL A 116 -8.42 11.57 8.53
N ALA A 117 -9.00 12.47 9.32
CA ALA A 117 -10.27 13.13 8.99
C ALA A 117 -10.13 14.07 7.79
N ASP A 118 -9.07 14.89 7.74
CA ASP A 118 -8.77 15.80 6.61
C ASP A 118 -8.65 15.00 5.30
N ALA A 119 -7.91 13.89 5.31
CA ALA A 119 -7.80 12.98 4.17
C ALA A 119 -9.17 12.42 3.73
N GLY A 120 -10.03 12.07 4.69
CA GLY A 120 -11.40 11.61 4.42
C GLY A 120 -12.27 12.66 3.73
N HIS A 121 -12.14 13.95 4.08
CA HIS A 121 -12.87 15.04 3.44
C HIS A 121 -12.49 15.26 1.97
N VAL A 122 -11.29 14.85 1.54
CA VAL A 122 -10.83 14.90 0.14
C VAL A 122 -10.88 13.54 -0.56
N GLY A 123 -11.52 12.52 0.05
CA GLY A 123 -11.71 11.20 -0.56
C GLY A 123 -10.45 10.32 -0.61
N ILE A 124 -9.53 10.53 0.33
CA ILE A 124 -8.26 9.80 0.44
C ILE A 124 -8.29 8.82 1.63
N TYR A 125 -7.93 7.57 1.33
CA TYR A 125 -7.72 6.48 2.28
C TYR A 125 -6.37 6.59 2.99
N VAL A 126 -6.31 6.14 4.24
CA VAL A 126 -5.10 6.18 5.06
C VAL A 126 -4.78 4.80 5.60
N VAL A 127 -3.61 4.28 5.26
CA VAL A 127 -3.03 3.10 5.92
C VAL A 127 -2.32 3.58 7.19
N VAL A 128 -2.94 3.40 8.35
CA VAL A 128 -2.39 3.81 9.66
C VAL A 128 -1.39 2.76 10.12
N MET A 129 -0.10 3.09 10.06
CA MET A 129 1.00 2.24 10.50
C MET A 129 1.14 2.30 12.03
N LEU A 130 1.27 1.14 12.69
CA LEU A 130 1.28 1.07 14.15
C LEU A 130 2.70 1.03 14.74
N PHE A 131 3.59 0.22 14.15
CA PHE A 131 4.95 -0.08 14.65
C PHE A 131 6.01 -0.08 13.53
N GLN A 132 7.30 -0.19 13.86
CA GLN A 132 8.38 -0.38 12.87
C GLN A 132 9.71 -0.95 13.41
N GLY A 133 10.29 -1.90 12.69
CA GLY A 133 11.64 -2.45 12.94
C GLY A 133 12.74 -1.39 12.95
N TRP A 134 12.59 -0.34 12.13
CA TRP A 134 13.50 0.82 12.09
C TRP A 134 13.53 1.68 13.36
N SER A 135 12.68 1.40 14.37
CA SER A 135 12.72 2.03 15.70
C SER A 135 13.40 1.15 16.76
N VAL A 136 13.47 -0.17 16.56
CA VAL A 136 13.86 -1.14 17.60
C VAL A 136 15.22 -1.80 17.40
N GLU A 137 15.82 -1.79 16.20
CA GLU A 137 17.12 -2.43 15.94
C GLU A 137 18.14 -1.52 15.23
N TRP A 138 19.43 -1.90 15.30
CA TRP A 138 20.46 -1.33 14.45
C TRP A 138 20.49 -2.09 13.11
N LYS A 139 19.73 -1.59 12.13
CA LYS A 139 19.83 -2.02 10.73
C LYS A 139 21.30 -1.90 10.26
N GLN A 140 22.00 -3.04 10.18
CA GLN A 140 23.48 -3.11 10.18
C GLN A 140 24.17 -2.45 8.97
N PHE A 141 23.39 -2.09 7.95
CA PHE A 141 23.82 -1.41 6.71
C PHE A 141 23.76 0.12 6.82
N ALA A 142 23.34 0.64 7.99
CA ALA A 142 23.48 2.04 8.40
C ALA A 142 24.88 2.61 8.07
N LEU A 143 24.92 3.76 7.39
CA LEU A 143 26.11 4.35 6.77
C LEU A 143 27.25 4.77 7.73
N ALA A 144 27.14 4.49 9.04
CA ALA A 144 28.26 4.45 9.98
C ALA A 144 27.88 3.61 11.22
N PRO A 145 28.86 2.98 11.91
CA PRO A 145 28.63 2.30 13.18
C PRO A 145 28.11 3.24 14.29
N GLY A 146 27.45 2.67 15.30
CA GLY A 146 27.05 3.39 16.52
C GLY A 146 25.76 4.22 16.40
N ARG A 147 24.93 3.95 15.39
CA ARG A 147 23.62 4.60 15.18
C ARG A 147 22.50 3.66 15.60
N ASN A 148 21.83 3.94 16.71
CA ASN A 148 20.87 3.01 17.30
C ASN A 148 19.58 3.74 17.74
N PRO A 149 18.45 3.57 17.03
CA PRO A 149 17.18 4.21 17.39
C PRO A 149 16.61 3.69 18.72
N TRP A 150 16.96 2.47 19.15
CA TRP A 150 16.54 1.89 20.43
C TRP A 150 16.94 2.74 21.65
N LEU A 151 18.00 3.55 21.53
CA LEU A 151 18.42 4.48 22.58
C LEU A 151 17.37 5.58 22.84
N GLY A 152 16.61 5.99 21.83
CA GLY A 152 15.55 7.00 21.94
C GLY A 152 14.17 6.41 22.25
N HIS A 153 14.05 5.09 22.36
CA HIS A 153 12.77 4.40 22.42
C HIS A 153 12.11 4.49 23.80
N PRO A 154 10.78 4.72 23.91
CA PRO A 154 10.08 4.81 25.20
C PRO A 154 10.22 3.52 26.06
N PHE A 155 10.17 2.35 25.43
CA PHE A 155 10.35 1.05 26.11
C PHE A 155 11.81 0.71 26.48
N ASN A 156 12.78 1.57 26.17
CA ASN A 156 14.11 1.43 26.73
C ASN A 156 14.05 1.68 28.25
N ARG A 157 14.65 0.79 29.04
CA ARG A 157 14.73 0.86 30.52
C ARG A 157 15.24 2.19 31.10
N SER A 158 15.94 2.98 30.29
CA SER A 158 16.49 4.28 30.68
C SER A 158 15.57 5.46 30.38
N ASN A 159 14.47 5.22 29.65
CA ASN A 159 13.61 6.27 29.08
C ASN A 159 12.20 6.33 29.69
N ASN A 160 11.73 5.28 30.37
CA ASN A 160 10.44 5.28 31.06
C ASN A 160 10.58 5.24 32.60
N ARG A 161 9.60 5.80 33.30
CA ARG A 161 9.52 5.82 34.77
C ARG A 161 8.88 4.56 35.38
N ASN A 162 8.20 3.77 34.55
CA ASN A 162 7.38 2.63 34.96
C ASN A 162 8.23 1.39 35.27
N GLY A 163 9.49 1.38 34.82
CA GLY A 163 10.44 0.29 35.03
C GLY A 163 10.34 -0.84 34.00
N PHE A 164 9.72 -0.57 32.84
CA PHE A 164 9.68 -1.52 31.74
C PHE A 164 11.04 -1.58 31.04
N ASP A 165 11.50 -2.80 30.79
CA ASP A 165 12.74 -3.08 30.07
C ASP A 165 12.41 -3.89 28.81
N GLY A 166 12.48 -3.24 27.65
CA GLY A 166 12.29 -3.89 26.36
C GLY A 166 13.50 -4.68 25.86
N ASP A 167 14.65 -4.58 26.52
CA ASP A 167 15.83 -5.40 26.27
C ASP A 167 16.39 -5.99 27.59
N PRO A 168 15.65 -6.94 28.21
CA PRO A 168 16.13 -7.62 29.41
C PRO A 168 17.25 -8.63 29.13
N ALA A 169 17.64 -8.81 27.86
CA ALA A 169 18.77 -9.65 27.44
C ALA A 169 20.08 -8.85 27.37
N GLY A 170 20.01 -7.53 27.22
CA GLY A 170 21.18 -6.66 27.05
C GLY A 170 21.84 -6.80 25.68
N THR A 171 21.06 -7.06 24.61
CA THR A 171 21.57 -7.08 23.23
C THR A 171 22.00 -5.69 22.75
N GLY A 172 21.40 -4.63 23.32
CA GLY A 172 21.45 -3.27 22.81
C GLY A 172 20.29 -2.94 21.86
N GLU A 173 19.31 -3.83 21.69
CA GLU A 173 18.23 -3.71 20.69
C GLU A 173 16.87 -4.11 21.27
N GLY A 174 15.83 -3.36 20.90
CA GLY A 174 14.45 -3.52 21.37
C GLY A 174 13.65 -4.63 20.72
N LEU A 175 14.29 -5.53 19.97
CA LEU A 175 13.64 -6.60 19.19
C LEU A 175 12.63 -7.42 20.01
N ALA A 176 12.90 -7.65 21.29
CA ALA A 176 12.00 -8.39 22.17
C ALA A 176 10.66 -7.67 22.44
N THR A 177 10.55 -6.37 22.14
CA THR A 177 9.27 -5.63 22.19
C THR A 177 8.33 -6.00 21.05
N HIS A 178 8.83 -6.40 19.88
CA HIS A 178 8.03 -6.90 18.76
C HIS A 178 7.89 -8.43 18.83
N THR A 179 7.72 -8.95 20.05
CA THR A 179 7.46 -10.36 20.35
C THR A 179 6.50 -10.47 21.53
N LEU A 180 5.87 -11.64 21.68
CA LEU A 180 5.03 -11.95 22.85
C LEU A 180 5.85 -12.30 24.12
N ARG A 181 7.19 -12.22 24.09
CA ARG A 181 8.07 -12.58 25.21
C ARG A 181 8.04 -11.61 26.39
N LEU A 182 7.51 -10.40 26.20
CA LEU A 182 7.43 -9.34 27.21
C LEU A 182 5.97 -8.96 27.51
N PRO A 183 5.21 -9.75 28.32
CA PRO A 183 3.76 -9.56 28.48
C PRO A 183 3.34 -8.15 28.93
N ALA A 184 4.15 -7.47 29.75
CA ALA A 184 3.86 -6.11 30.20
C ALA A 184 4.03 -5.06 29.08
N VAL A 185 4.97 -5.27 28.14
CA VAL A 185 5.16 -4.43 26.94
C VAL A 185 4.03 -4.70 25.95
N ALA A 186 3.73 -5.97 25.67
CA ALA A 186 2.60 -6.36 24.82
C ALA A 186 1.25 -5.81 25.33
N GLU A 187 1.06 -5.73 26.65
CA GLU A 187 -0.12 -5.07 27.24
C GLU A 187 -0.19 -3.57 26.92
N ARG A 188 0.93 -2.83 26.94
CA ARG A 188 0.96 -1.41 26.59
C ARG A 188 0.81 -1.21 25.08
N GLN A 189 1.44 -2.04 24.25
CA GLN A 189 1.22 -2.05 22.80
C GLN A 189 -0.25 -2.30 22.46
N ARG A 190 -0.90 -3.30 23.09
CA ARG A 190 -2.34 -3.56 22.95
C ARG A 190 -3.19 -2.37 23.39
N ALA A 191 -2.82 -1.69 24.48
CA ALA A 191 -3.51 -0.46 24.91
C ALA A 191 -3.33 0.71 23.92
N TYR A 192 -2.15 0.83 23.30
CA TYR A 192 -1.87 1.80 22.23
C TYR A 192 -2.70 1.49 20.97
N VAL A 193 -2.75 0.24 20.52
CA VAL A 193 -3.61 -0.20 19.40
C VAL A 193 -5.09 0.08 19.72
N ASP A 194 -5.54 -0.24 20.93
CA ASP A 194 -6.91 0.07 21.38
C ASP A 194 -7.20 1.58 21.42
N ARG A 195 -6.21 2.42 21.78
CA ARG A 195 -6.31 3.89 21.73
C ARG A 195 -6.31 4.41 20.28
N VAL A 196 -5.50 3.86 19.38
CA VAL A 196 -5.51 4.19 17.93
C VAL A 196 -6.87 3.87 17.32
N VAL A 197 -7.39 2.64 17.52
CA VAL A 197 -8.73 2.25 17.04
C VAL A 197 -9.81 3.14 17.67
N ALA A 198 -9.72 3.48 18.96
CA ALA A 198 -10.63 4.45 19.59
C ALA A 198 -10.55 5.88 19.03
N THR A 199 -9.47 6.23 18.32
CA THR A 199 -9.24 7.56 17.75
C THR A 199 -9.66 7.65 16.28
N VAL A 200 -9.61 6.57 15.49
CA VAL A 200 -9.95 6.61 14.04
C VAL A 200 -10.92 5.54 13.54
N GLY A 201 -11.30 4.55 14.34
CA GLY A 201 -12.09 3.39 13.89
C GLY A 201 -13.55 3.67 13.50
N ASP A 202 -14.07 4.88 13.71
CA ASP A 202 -15.35 5.35 13.16
C ASP A 202 -15.21 6.00 11.77
N LEU A 203 -13.99 6.25 11.28
CA LEU A 203 -13.73 6.90 10.00
C LEU A 203 -13.62 5.85 8.86
N PRO A 204 -14.47 5.91 7.82
CA PRO A 204 -14.59 4.84 6.81
C PRO A 204 -13.38 4.72 5.86
N ASN A 205 -12.48 5.71 5.91
CA ASN A 205 -11.29 5.84 5.07
C ASN A 205 -10.02 5.20 5.67
N VAL A 206 -10.14 4.44 6.76
CA VAL A 206 -9.00 3.79 7.44
C VAL A 206 -8.70 2.40 6.90
N LEU A 207 -7.41 2.08 6.83
CA LEU A 207 -6.81 0.75 6.86
C LEU A 207 -5.77 0.74 7.99
N TYR A 208 -5.41 -0.42 8.53
CA TYR A 208 -4.35 -0.53 9.54
C TYR A 208 -3.19 -1.39 9.04
N GLU A 209 -1.96 -0.94 9.27
CA GLU A 209 -0.74 -1.71 9.04
C GLU A 209 -0.09 -2.08 10.37
N VAL A 210 0.36 -3.33 10.50
CA VAL A 210 0.99 -3.82 11.73
C VAL A 210 2.33 -3.14 11.98
N SER A 211 3.37 -3.46 11.20
CA SER A 211 4.72 -2.98 11.47
C SER A 211 5.59 -2.91 10.23
N ASN A 212 6.31 -1.80 10.04
CA ASN A 212 7.24 -1.69 8.92
C ASN A 212 8.54 -2.46 9.17
N GLU A 213 8.84 -3.43 8.32
CA GLU A 213 10.19 -4.01 8.17
C GLU A 213 10.81 -4.54 9.49
N ASP A 214 10.04 -5.27 10.30
CA ASP A 214 10.57 -6.05 11.43
C ASP A 214 11.48 -7.21 11.01
N GLN A 215 12.17 -7.85 11.96
CA GLN A 215 12.98 -9.03 11.66
C GLN A 215 12.12 -10.26 11.35
N ALA A 216 12.42 -10.95 10.25
CA ALA A 216 11.75 -12.17 9.81
C ALA A 216 11.96 -13.36 10.78
N THR A 217 11.16 -13.43 11.84
CA THR A 217 11.21 -14.49 12.86
C THR A 217 9.82 -15.02 13.21
N ALA A 218 9.75 -16.26 13.69
CA ALA A 218 8.49 -16.86 14.13
C ALA A 218 7.91 -16.23 15.42
N GLU A 219 8.71 -15.49 16.19
CA GLU A 219 8.22 -14.75 17.38
C GLU A 219 7.62 -13.39 16.98
N ASP A 220 8.16 -12.73 15.95
CA ASP A 220 7.59 -11.57 15.28
C ASP A 220 6.30 -11.92 14.54
N ASP A 221 6.31 -12.91 13.63
CA ASP A 221 5.12 -13.34 12.87
C ASP A 221 3.92 -13.65 13.79
N ALA A 222 4.18 -14.19 14.99
CA ALA A 222 3.16 -14.49 16.01
C ALA A 222 2.69 -13.24 16.80
N TRP A 223 3.60 -12.30 17.10
CA TRP A 223 3.22 -11.02 17.71
C TRP A 223 2.41 -10.15 16.74
N GLN A 224 2.79 -10.11 15.47
CA GLN A 224 2.04 -9.42 14.44
C GLN A 224 0.64 -10.03 14.21
N ASP A 225 0.48 -11.35 14.31
CA ASP A 225 -0.83 -12.02 14.26
C ASP A 225 -1.72 -11.62 15.46
N GLU A 226 -1.14 -11.48 16.66
CA GLU A 226 -1.83 -10.94 17.82
C GLU A 226 -2.23 -9.46 17.63
N VAL A 227 -1.36 -8.60 17.07
CA VAL A 227 -1.72 -7.20 16.74
C VAL A 227 -2.92 -7.14 15.78
N LEU A 228 -2.95 -7.99 14.74
CA LEU A 228 -4.10 -8.11 13.83
C LEU A 228 -5.38 -8.52 14.58
N GLY A 229 -5.26 -9.38 15.59
CA GLY A 229 -6.35 -9.74 16.51
C GLY A 229 -6.78 -8.61 17.44
N TRP A 230 -5.84 -7.82 17.97
CA TRP A 230 -6.12 -6.69 18.87
C TRP A 230 -6.92 -5.59 18.17
N ILE A 231 -6.58 -5.26 16.91
CA ILE A 231 -7.32 -4.31 16.07
C ILE A 231 -8.79 -4.76 15.95
N ALA A 232 -9.03 -5.97 15.43
CA ALA A 232 -10.38 -6.48 15.21
C ALA A 232 -11.17 -6.64 16.52
N ASN A 233 -10.49 -6.93 17.64
CA ASN A 233 -11.12 -6.94 18.96
C ASN A 233 -11.53 -5.53 19.43
N ALA A 234 -10.68 -4.53 19.23
CA ALA A 234 -10.94 -3.14 19.61
C ALA A 234 -12.09 -2.53 18.79
N GLU A 235 -12.19 -2.83 17.49
CA GLU A 235 -13.31 -2.45 16.61
C GLU A 235 -14.61 -3.10 17.06
N ARG A 236 -14.61 -4.44 17.19
CA ARG A 236 -15.76 -5.25 17.61
C ARG A 236 -16.32 -4.83 18.96
N THR A 237 -15.45 -4.47 19.90
CA THR A 237 -15.84 -4.01 21.25
C THR A 237 -16.49 -2.63 21.23
N ARG A 238 -16.20 -1.81 20.21
CA ARG A 238 -16.77 -0.46 20.02
C ARG A 238 -18.00 -0.43 19.10
N GLY A 239 -18.29 -1.54 18.42
CA GLY A 239 -19.34 -1.59 17.39
C GLY A 239 -18.97 -0.88 16.10
N PHE A 240 -17.67 -0.69 15.85
CA PHE A 240 -17.16 -0.10 14.61
C PHE A 240 -17.24 -1.09 13.44
N ALA A 241 -17.19 -0.56 12.22
CA ALA A 241 -16.99 -1.39 11.03
C ALA A 241 -15.58 -2.01 11.05
N THR A 242 -15.43 -3.22 10.50
CA THR A 242 -14.11 -3.84 10.32
C THR A 242 -13.36 -3.17 9.19
N HIS A 243 -12.22 -2.55 9.49
CA HIS A 243 -11.32 -1.98 8.48
C HIS A 243 -10.36 -3.04 7.95
N PRO A 244 -9.89 -2.93 6.70
CA PRO A 244 -8.86 -3.83 6.19
C PRO A 244 -7.55 -3.67 6.96
N ARG A 245 -6.90 -4.80 7.23
CA ARG A 245 -5.59 -4.85 7.89
C ARG A 245 -4.53 -5.35 6.92
N LEU A 246 -3.32 -4.83 7.07
CA LEU A 246 -2.15 -5.06 6.23
C LEU A 246 -1.01 -5.64 7.08
N ARG A 247 -0.41 -6.75 6.64
CA ARG A 247 0.97 -7.11 7.01
C ARG A 247 1.89 -6.65 5.87
N THR A 248 2.90 -5.87 6.20
CA THR A 248 4.02 -5.53 5.32
C THR A 248 5.17 -6.54 5.51
N VAL A 249 6.15 -6.54 4.62
CA VAL A 249 7.20 -7.56 4.61
C VAL A 249 8.38 -7.20 5.52
N GLN A 250 8.93 -8.21 6.18
CA GLN A 250 10.07 -8.08 7.09
C GLN A 250 11.39 -7.69 6.41
N TRP A 251 12.30 -7.06 7.15
CA TRP A 251 13.68 -6.75 6.75
C TRP A 251 14.69 -7.47 7.68
N PRO A 252 15.63 -8.28 7.17
CA PRO A 252 15.87 -8.55 5.75
C PRO A 252 14.77 -9.40 5.13
N SER A 253 14.52 -9.16 3.84
CA SER A 253 13.51 -9.86 3.05
C SER A 253 13.57 -11.38 3.27
N PRO A 254 12.49 -12.03 3.76
CA PRO A 254 12.47 -13.48 3.89
C PRO A 254 12.59 -14.14 2.51
N ALA A 255 13.18 -15.33 2.44
CA ALA A 255 13.45 -16.04 1.19
C ALA A 255 12.19 -16.47 0.39
N SER A 256 10.99 -16.21 0.90
CA SER A 256 9.70 -16.32 0.20
C SER A 256 8.62 -15.57 0.99
N HIS A 257 7.53 -15.17 0.31
CA HIS A 257 6.38 -14.51 0.93
C HIS A 257 5.41 -15.45 1.69
N ALA A 258 5.90 -16.58 2.22
CA ALA A 258 5.04 -17.64 2.75
C ALA A 258 4.27 -17.24 4.03
N SER A 259 4.94 -16.65 5.02
CA SER A 259 4.27 -16.17 6.26
C SER A 259 3.33 -15.00 5.98
N LEU A 260 3.80 -14.02 5.21
CA LEU A 260 3.04 -12.88 4.70
C LEU A 260 1.69 -13.31 4.06
N LEU A 261 1.73 -14.28 3.14
CA LEU A 261 0.52 -14.81 2.48
C LEU A 261 -0.36 -15.67 3.40
N ALA A 262 0.22 -16.33 4.42
CA ALA A 262 -0.51 -17.15 5.38
C ALA A 262 -1.16 -16.35 6.53
N SER A 263 -0.70 -15.13 6.79
CA SER A 263 -1.21 -14.22 7.83
C SER A 263 -2.74 -13.98 7.74
N PRO A 264 -3.41 -13.58 8.83
CA PRO A 264 -4.86 -13.30 8.83
C PRO A 264 -5.20 -11.90 8.28
N ALA A 265 -4.24 -11.13 7.78
CA ALA A 265 -4.45 -9.81 7.18
C ALA A 265 -5.25 -9.88 5.87
N GLU A 266 -6.09 -8.88 5.59
CA GLU A 266 -6.81 -8.74 4.31
C GLU A 266 -5.87 -8.34 3.16
N ALA A 267 -4.84 -7.57 3.47
CA ALA A 267 -3.85 -7.06 2.52
C ALA A 267 -2.41 -7.44 2.88
N VAL A 268 -1.54 -7.38 1.87
CA VAL A 268 -0.09 -7.59 1.98
C VAL A 268 0.71 -6.62 1.10
N SER A 269 1.93 -6.27 1.52
CA SER A 269 2.96 -5.71 0.60
C SER A 269 4.13 -6.67 0.45
N PHE A 270 4.58 -6.85 -0.78
CA PHE A 270 5.66 -7.75 -1.17
C PHE A 270 7.00 -7.01 -1.32
N THR A 271 8.09 -7.77 -1.34
CA THR A 271 9.43 -7.33 -1.76
C THR A 271 9.87 -8.17 -2.97
N SER A 272 11.11 -8.01 -3.45
CA SER A 272 11.71 -8.89 -4.48
C SER A 272 12.89 -9.68 -3.86
N PRO A 273 12.67 -10.88 -3.27
CA PRO A 273 13.66 -11.53 -2.42
C PRO A 273 14.91 -12.01 -3.17
N GLY A 274 15.92 -11.14 -3.29
CA GLY A 274 17.21 -11.44 -3.95
C GLY A 274 17.11 -11.79 -5.45
N ASN A 275 15.94 -11.60 -6.07
CA ASN A 275 15.53 -12.21 -7.33
C ASN A 275 15.28 -11.19 -8.47
N HIS A 276 15.81 -9.96 -8.35
CA HIS A 276 15.69 -8.94 -9.40
C HIS A 276 16.15 -9.48 -10.77
N GLY A 277 15.27 -9.44 -11.78
CA GLY A 277 15.55 -9.94 -13.13
C GLY A 277 15.49 -11.46 -13.32
N THR A 278 15.14 -12.27 -12.31
CA THR A 278 15.01 -13.74 -12.49
C THR A 278 13.63 -14.17 -13.03
N GLY A 279 12.65 -13.26 -13.01
CA GLY A 279 11.27 -13.53 -13.47
C GLY A 279 10.41 -14.31 -12.47
N LEU A 280 10.90 -14.56 -11.25
CA LEU A 280 10.15 -15.15 -10.14
C LEU A 280 10.17 -14.17 -8.96
N GLU A 281 8.99 -13.67 -8.58
CA GLU A 281 8.82 -12.68 -7.51
C GLU A 281 9.62 -11.36 -7.72
N ASP A 282 9.82 -10.93 -8.97
CA ASP A 282 10.47 -9.65 -9.32
C ASP A 282 9.44 -8.50 -9.38
N TYR A 283 8.99 -8.05 -8.23
CA TYR A 283 8.05 -6.92 -8.10
C TYR A 283 8.64 -5.55 -8.48
N CYS A 284 9.97 -5.46 -8.61
CA CYS A 284 10.69 -4.30 -9.14
C CYS A 284 10.55 -4.18 -10.67
N GLY A 285 10.89 -5.23 -11.39
CA GLY A 285 10.97 -5.25 -12.85
C GLY A 285 9.68 -5.71 -13.53
N ASP A 286 9.25 -6.93 -13.23
CA ASP A 286 8.16 -7.65 -13.88
C ASP A 286 7.25 -8.31 -12.83
N PRO A 287 6.44 -7.51 -12.08
CA PRO A 287 5.63 -8.05 -10.99
C PRO A 287 4.77 -9.22 -11.48
N PRO A 288 4.72 -10.34 -10.72
CA PRO A 288 3.83 -11.45 -11.06
C PRO A 288 2.38 -10.99 -11.07
N ALA A 289 1.51 -11.61 -11.86
CA ALA A 289 0.09 -11.26 -11.84
C ALA A 289 -0.52 -11.57 -10.47
N ALA A 290 -1.14 -10.57 -9.83
CA ALA A 290 -1.87 -10.74 -8.58
C ALA A 290 -2.97 -11.81 -8.77
N ASP A 291 -2.94 -12.86 -7.94
CA ASP A 291 -3.91 -13.95 -8.02
C ASP A 291 -5.23 -13.65 -7.30
N GLY A 292 -5.24 -12.67 -6.39
CA GLY A 292 -6.42 -12.27 -5.61
C GLY A 292 -6.59 -13.04 -4.29
N ARG A 293 -5.59 -13.80 -3.82
CA ARG A 293 -5.59 -14.40 -2.46
C ARG A 293 -5.51 -13.37 -1.33
N LYS A 294 -4.93 -12.20 -1.64
CA LYS A 294 -4.80 -11.01 -0.78
C LYS A 294 -4.97 -9.78 -1.67
N VAL A 295 -5.43 -8.65 -1.10
CA VAL A 295 -5.23 -7.35 -1.76
C VAL A 295 -3.75 -6.99 -1.64
N SER A 296 -3.09 -6.72 -2.77
CA SER A 296 -1.69 -6.33 -2.76
C SER A 296 -1.58 -4.81 -2.86
N LEU A 297 -1.17 -4.16 -1.78
CA LEU A 297 -0.58 -2.82 -1.85
C LEU A 297 0.90 -3.02 -2.12
N LEU A 298 1.42 -2.46 -3.20
CA LEU A 298 2.82 -2.64 -3.59
C LEU A 298 3.56 -1.34 -3.35
N ASP A 299 4.16 -1.21 -2.17
CA ASP A 299 4.89 -0.02 -1.74
C ASP A 299 6.35 -0.07 -2.22
N THR A 300 6.88 1.03 -2.77
CA THR A 300 8.30 1.11 -3.15
C THR A 300 9.25 0.99 -1.97
N ASP A 301 8.81 1.30 -0.74
CA ASP A 301 9.60 1.14 0.49
C ASP A 301 10.30 -0.23 0.51
N HIS A 302 9.52 -1.29 0.36
CA HIS A 302 9.98 -2.68 0.36
C HIS A 302 10.64 -3.16 -0.94
N LEU A 303 10.74 -2.31 -1.97
CA LEU A 303 11.35 -2.64 -3.26
C LEU A 303 12.70 -1.95 -3.48
N TRP A 304 12.79 -0.68 -3.09
CA TRP A 304 13.93 0.21 -3.34
C TRP A 304 14.12 1.28 -2.26
N GLY A 305 13.21 1.38 -1.28
CA GLY A 305 12.98 2.63 -0.58
C GLY A 305 12.29 3.65 -1.51
N VAL A 306 12.97 4.76 -1.76
CA VAL A 306 12.56 5.74 -2.77
C VAL A 306 13.06 5.30 -4.14
N GLY A 307 12.14 4.89 -5.02
CA GLY A 307 12.46 4.37 -6.35
C GLY A 307 11.23 4.20 -7.24
N GLY A 308 11.40 3.51 -8.38
CA GLY A 308 10.35 3.34 -9.37
C GLY A 308 10.18 4.53 -10.34
N ASP A 309 9.26 4.39 -11.29
CA ASP A 309 8.91 5.37 -12.32
C ASP A 309 7.45 5.18 -12.77
N ALA A 310 6.95 6.07 -13.65
CA ALA A 310 5.62 5.89 -14.24
C ALA A 310 5.43 4.53 -14.95
N GLY A 311 6.50 3.95 -15.49
CA GLY A 311 6.45 2.63 -16.10
C GLY A 311 6.14 1.54 -15.08
N TRP A 312 6.76 1.56 -13.91
CA TRP A 312 6.53 0.63 -12.81
C TRP A 312 5.09 0.73 -12.29
N VAL A 313 4.57 1.95 -12.11
CA VAL A 313 3.16 2.16 -11.70
C VAL A 313 2.20 1.43 -12.64
N TRP A 314 2.39 1.56 -13.96
CA TRP A 314 1.56 0.86 -14.95
C TRP A 314 1.83 -0.65 -15.03
N ARG A 315 3.08 -1.11 -14.82
CA ARG A 315 3.39 -2.55 -14.72
C ARG A 315 2.70 -3.17 -13.50
N ALA A 316 2.72 -2.51 -12.35
CA ALA A 316 2.05 -2.95 -11.13
C ALA A 316 0.51 -2.93 -11.25
N ALA A 317 -0.07 -1.82 -11.70
CA ALA A 317 -1.51 -1.67 -11.87
C ALA A 317 -2.10 -2.70 -12.86
N LEU A 318 -1.45 -2.90 -14.02
CA LEU A 318 -1.90 -3.88 -15.02
C LEU A 318 -1.58 -5.34 -14.66
N ARG A 319 -0.87 -5.57 -13.55
CA ARG A 319 -0.72 -6.88 -12.91
C ARG A 319 -1.69 -7.07 -11.75
N GLY A 320 -2.53 -6.08 -11.42
CA GLY A 320 -3.54 -6.16 -10.38
C GLY A 320 -3.06 -5.77 -8.97
N HIS A 321 -1.98 -4.99 -8.87
CA HIS A 321 -1.49 -4.42 -7.61
C HIS A 321 -1.98 -2.98 -7.43
N ASN A 322 -1.91 -2.51 -6.19
CA ASN A 322 -2.29 -1.18 -5.74
C ASN A 322 -0.99 -0.41 -5.38
N PRO A 323 -0.35 0.32 -6.34
CA PRO A 323 1.00 0.83 -6.16
C PRO A 323 1.03 2.05 -5.22
N LEU A 324 1.89 2.00 -4.19
CA LEU A 324 2.22 3.13 -3.32
C LEU A 324 3.68 3.55 -3.56
N PHE A 325 3.97 4.85 -3.44
CA PHE A 325 5.29 5.41 -3.70
C PHE A 325 5.83 6.14 -2.46
N MET A 326 6.99 5.73 -1.97
CA MET A 326 7.69 6.47 -0.92
C MET A 326 8.40 7.68 -1.52
N ASP A 327 8.01 8.87 -1.04
CA ASP A 327 8.21 10.16 -1.68
C ASP A 327 9.06 11.07 -0.77
N PRO A 328 10.25 11.54 -1.19
CA PRO A 328 11.11 12.41 -0.38
C PRO A 328 10.62 13.87 -0.33
N PHE A 329 9.31 14.08 -0.41
CA PHE A 329 8.60 15.35 -0.50
C PHE A 329 9.22 16.47 0.36
N GLU A 330 10.01 17.32 -0.30
CA GLU A 330 10.59 18.57 0.22
C GLU A 330 11.46 18.43 1.49
N GLY A 331 11.72 17.21 1.96
CA GLY A 331 12.42 16.90 3.20
C GLY A 331 13.15 15.54 3.14
N ASP A 332 14.27 15.49 2.44
CA ASP A 332 15.13 14.31 2.37
C ASP A 332 16.01 14.16 3.63
N PHE A 333 15.71 13.15 4.44
CA PHE A 333 16.61 12.66 5.49
C PHE A 333 16.91 11.15 5.36
N VAL A 334 16.35 10.49 4.34
CA VAL A 334 16.50 9.05 4.08
C VAL A 334 17.15 8.87 2.70
N ALA A 335 18.47 8.66 2.73
CA ALA A 335 19.32 8.63 1.53
C ALA A 335 18.75 7.73 0.41
N HIS A 336 18.48 8.33 -0.74
CA HIS A 336 17.75 7.71 -1.84
C HIS A 336 18.55 7.59 -3.14
N GLY A 337 18.10 6.67 -4.02
CA GLY A 337 18.62 6.51 -5.38
C GLY A 337 17.97 7.47 -6.38
N HIS A 338 18.20 7.24 -7.68
CA HIS A 338 17.42 7.95 -8.71
C HIS A 338 16.00 7.39 -8.79
N PHE A 339 14.99 8.26 -8.71
CA PHE A 339 13.58 7.92 -8.81
C PHE A 339 12.89 8.76 -9.89
N GLY A 340 11.90 8.17 -10.58
CA GLY A 340 11.04 8.87 -11.51
C GLY A 340 10.01 9.69 -10.74
N THR A 341 10.14 11.02 -10.75
CA THR A 341 9.11 11.91 -10.20
C THR A 341 7.74 11.69 -10.84
N ASP A 342 7.74 11.16 -12.07
CA ASP A 342 6.59 10.87 -12.92
C ASP A 342 5.71 9.70 -12.43
N ALA A 343 6.21 8.90 -11.47
CA ALA A 343 5.38 7.94 -10.73
C ALA A 343 4.18 8.63 -10.06
N ARG A 344 4.37 9.85 -9.54
CA ARG A 344 3.34 10.64 -8.85
C ARG A 344 2.11 10.86 -9.72
N GLU A 345 2.30 11.39 -10.92
CA GLU A 345 1.21 11.68 -11.84
C GLU A 345 0.63 10.40 -12.46
N ALA A 346 1.48 9.39 -12.73
CA ALA A 346 1.05 8.10 -13.27
C ALA A 346 0.06 7.36 -12.35
N MET A 347 0.22 7.45 -11.02
CA MET A 347 -0.71 6.85 -10.05
C MET A 347 -2.12 7.42 -10.20
N GLY A 348 -2.26 8.75 -10.31
CA GLY A 348 -3.54 9.42 -10.54
C GLY A 348 -4.20 9.04 -11.87
N VAL A 349 -3.41 8.97 -12.95
CA VAL A 349 -3.93 8.58 -14.27
C VAL A 349 -4.32 7.09 -14.29
N ALA A 350 -3.58 6.22 -13.61
CA ALA A 350 -3.90 4.80 -13.47
C ALA A 350 -5.23 4.59 -12.74
N ARG A 351 -5.41 5.26 -11.61
CA ARG A 351 -6.68 5.27 -10.87
C ARG A 351 -7.83 5.74 -11.76
N ALA A 352 -7.74 6.98 -12.28
CA ALA A 352 -8.82 7.61 -13.02
C ALA A 352 -9.23 6.83 -14.29
N LEU A 353 -8.27 6.18 -14.95
CA LEU A 353 -8.55 5.35 -16.12
C LEU A 353 -9.19 4.00 -15.76
N LEU A 354 -8.65 3.30 -14.75
CA LEU A 354 -9.05 1.93 -14.45
C LEU A 354 -10.35 1.86 -13.64
N GLU A 355 -10.56 2.77 -12.68
CA GLU A 355 -11.85 2.91 -11.99
C GLU A 355 -12.96 3.28 -13.00
N GLY A 356 -12.67 4.22 -13.91
CA GLY A 356 -13.58 4.65 -14.98
C GLY A 356 -13.89 3.61 -16.08
N LEU A 357 -13.27 2.43 -16.05
CA LEU A 357 -13.52 1.32 -16.97
C LEU A 357 -14.27 0.13 -16.32
N GLY A 358 -14.51 0.17 -15.01
CA GLY A 358 -15.08 -0.96 -14.27
C GLY A 358 -14.00 -1.90 -13.74
N LEU A 359 -13.19 -1.39 -12.81
CA LEU A 359 -12.15 -2.14 -12.08
C LEU A 359 -12.68 -3.40 -11.38
N ASP A 360 -13.99 -3.45 -11.12
CA ASP A 360 -14.73 -4.61 -10.60
C ASP A 360 -14.69 -5.83 -11.52
N ARG A 361 -14.46 -5.64 -12.83
CA ARG A 361 -14.38 -6.70 -13.86
C ARG A 361 -12.98 -6.96 -14.39
N LEU A 362 -12.10 -5.97 -14.34
CA LEU A 362 -10.77 -6.01 -14.97
C LEU A 362 -9.78 -6.91 -14.20
N VAL A 363 -9.32 -7.98 -14.84
CA VAL A 363 -8.35 -8.94 -14.30
C VAL A 363 -7.06 -9.02 -15.14
N PRO A 364 -5.90 -9.36 -14.56
CA PRO A 364 -4.65 -9.51 -15.30
C PRO A 364 -4.74 -10.58 -16.39
N ALA A 365 -4.50 -10.17 -17.63
CA ALA A 365 -4.60 -11.00 -18.83
C ALA A 365 -3.29 -10.92 -19.65
N PRO A 366 -2.15 -11.40 -19.09
CA PRO A 366 -0.82 -11.20 -19.67
C PRO A 366 -0.62 -11.91 -21.01
N GLU A 367 -1.46 -12.89 -21.35
CA GLU A 367 -1.49 -13.53 -22.66
C GLU A 367 -2.08 -12.63 -23.76
N ARG A 368 -2.84 -11.59 -23.40
CA ARG A 368 -3.51 -10.69 -24.35
C ARG A 368 -2.62 -9.62 -24.95
N ALA A 369 -1.44 -9.35 -24.42
CA ALA A 369 -0.54 -8.34 -24.96
C ALA A 369 0.90 -8.87 -25.04
N SER A 370 1.60 -8.60 -26.15
CA SER A 370 3.00 -9.00 -26.29
C SER A 370 3.96 -8.30 -25.31
N SER A 371 3.51 -7.24 -24.62
CA SER A 371 4.20 -6.63 -23.48
C SER A 371 4.01 -7.40 -22.16
N ARG A 372 3.04 -8.32 -22.08
CA ARG A 372 2.58 -9.07 -20.89
C ARG A 372 1.95 -8.23 -19.76
N PHE A 373 1.75 -6.93 -19.99
CA PHE A 373 1.11 -6.01 -19.05
C PHE A 373 -0.23 -5.55 -19.62
N ALA A 374 -1.30 -6.29 -19.28
CA ALA A 374 -2.66 -5.97 -19.68
C ALA A 374 -3.70 -6.45 -18.65
N LEU A 375 -4.79 -5.70 -18.56
CA LEU A 375 -6.04 -6.11 -17.91
C LEU A 375 -7.11 -6.35 -18.99
N ALA A 376 -8.01 -7.30 -18.75
CA ALA A 376 -9.22 -7.49 -19.53
C ALA A 376 -10.41 -7.89 -18.64
N ASP A 377 -11.64 -7.69 -19.10
CA ASP A 377 -12.83 -8.36 -18.56
C ASP A 377 -13.07 -9.73 -19.22
N ALA A 378 -13.98 -10.52 -18.64
CA ALA A 378 -14.12 -11.95 -18.98
C ALA A 378 -14.75 -12.21 -20.36
N ASP A 379 -15.53 -11.26 -20.87
CA ASP A 379 -16.15 -11.24 -22.20
C ASP A 379 -15.31 -10.49 -23.25
N LEU A 380 -14.18 -9.92 -22.85
CA LEU A 380 -13.31 -9.05 -23.66
C LEU A 380 -14.04 -7.80 -24.20
N ALA A 381 -15.06 -7.31 -23.50
CA ALA A 381 -15.66 -6.00 -23.81
C ALA A 381 -14.66 -4.85 -23.63
N THR A 382 -13.69 -5.01 -22.71
CA THR A 382 -12.65 -4.04 -22.37
C THR A 382 -11.28 -4.70 -22.30
N ILE A 383 -10.29 -4.17 -23.01
CA ILE A 383 -8.87 -4.54 -22.86
C ILE A 383 -8.03 -3.28 -22.65
N VAL A 384 -7.18 -3.29 -21.63
CA VAL A 384 -6.25 -2.19 -21.30
C VAL A 384 -4.82 -2.73 -21.30
N ALA A 385 -3.93 -2.20 -22.14
CA ALA A 385 -2.57 -2.71 -22.30
C ALA A 385 -1.50 -1.60 -22.28
N LEU A 386 -0.38 -1.85 -21.61
CA LEU A 386 0.80 -0.98 -21.67
C LEU A 386 1.56 -1.22 -22.98
N VAL A 387 1.75 -0.13 -23.73
CA VAL A 387 2.57 -0.07 -24.94
C VAL A 387 3.88 0.67 -24.56
N PRO A 388 5.03 -0.03 -24.54
CA PRO A 388 6.30 0.56 -24.12
C PRO A 388 6.75 1.75 -24.99
N ASP A 389 7.61 2.59 -24.42
CA ASP A 389 8.17 3.77 -25.07
C ASP A 389 8.82 3.40 -26.43
N ARG A 390 8.21 3.88 -27.53
CA ARG A 390 8.63 3.71 -28.95
C ARG A 390 8.40 2.33 -29.58
N ASP A 391 8.04 1.31 -28.82
CA ASP A 391 7.78 -0.04 -29.36
C ASP A 391 6.32 -0.24 -29.78
N ALA A 392 6.10 -1.13 -30.75
CA ALA A 392 4.77 -1.56 -31.15
C ALA A 392 4.47 -2.96 -30.59
N ILE A 393 3.32 -3.12 -29.94
CA ILE A 393 2.86 -4.41 -29.39
C ILE A 393 1.86 -5.09 -30.32
N THR A 394 1.64 -6.39 -30.11
CA THR A 394 0.45 -7.09 -30.60
C THR A 394 -0.49 -7.32 -29.42
N VAL A 395 -1.79 -7.09 -29.63
CA VAL A 395 -2.86 -7.43 -28.68
C VAL A 395 -3.75 -8.52 -29.28
N ASP A 396 -3.99 -9.59 -28.54
CA ASP A 396 -5.03 -10.59 -28.82
C ASP A 396 -6.37 -10.06 -28.29
N VAL A 397 -7.34 -9.96 -29.20
CA VAL A 397 -8.67 -9.38 -28.92
C VAL A 397 -9.80 -10.40 -29.12
N GLY A 398 -9.48 -11.70 -29.11
CA GLY A 398 -10.43 -12.79 -29.31
C GLY A 398 -10.91 -12.95 -30.76
N THR A 399 -12.06 -13.60 -30.94
CA THR A 399 -12.69 -13.80 -32.26
C THR A 399 -13.20 -12.49 -32.85
N ASN A 400 -13.19 -12.37 -34.19
CA ASN A 400 -13.42 -11.20 -35.07
C ASN A 400 -14.39 -10.08 -34.59
N SER A 401 -14.08 -9.44 -33.48
CA SER A 401 -14.79 -8.28 -32.95
C SER A 401 -14.15 -6.99 -33.47
N ARG A 402 -14.93 -5.91 -33.43
CA ARG A 402 -14.51 -4.56 -33.80
C ARG A 402 -14.40 -3.73 -32.52
N TYR A 403 -13.23 -3.16 -32.27
CA TYR A 403 -12.96 -2.39 -31.07
C TYR A 403 -12.69 -0.93 -31.41
N ARG A 404 -13.27 -0.02 -30.64
CA ARG A 404 -12.84 1.37 -30.55
C ARG A 404 -11.49 1.45 -29.84
N LEU A 405 -10.48 2.00 -30.50
CA LEU A 405 -9.15 2.20 -29.93
C LEU A 405 -8.96 3.65 -29.47
N ARG A 406 -8.63 3.82 -28.20
CA ARG A 406 -8.15 5.10 -27.64
C ARG A 406 -6.84 4.89 -26.88
N TRP A 407 -6.03 5.93 -26.89
CA TRP A 407 -4.73 6.01 -26.24
C TRP A 407 -4.79 6.98 -25.07
N VAL A 408 -4.07 6.67 -23.98
CA VAL A 408 -3.93 7.52 -22.81
C VAL A 408 -2.45 7.68 -22.47
N HIS A 409 -1.95 8.91 -22.40
CA HIS A 409 -0.57 9.18 -22.07
C HIS A 409 -0.27 8.88 -20.58
N LYS A 410 0.78 8.09 -20.31
CA LYS A 410 1.02 7.41 -19.01
C LYS A 410 1.04 8.30 -17.77
N THR A 411 1.37 9.58 -17.91
CA THR A 411 1.54 10.55 -16.81
C THR A 411 0.66 11.79 -16.89
N SER A 412 0.04 12.10 -18.04
CA SER A 412 -0.77 13.32 -18.18
C SER A 412 -2.25 13.06 -18.43
N GLY A 413 -2.66 11.80 -18.55
CA GLY A 413 -4.04 11.41 -18.84
C GLY A 413 -4.57 11.86 -20.21
N LEU A 414 -3.72 12.50 -21.04
CA LEU A 414 -4.12 13.02 -22.34
C LEU A 414 -4.64 11.87 -23.22
N GLY A 415 -5.91 11.99 -23.62
CA GLY A 415 -6.57 11.04 -24.51
C GLY A 415 -6.31 11.34 -25.99
N HIS A 416 -6.09 10.29 -26.78
CA HIS A 416 -6.05 10.37 -28.24
C HIS A 416 -6.84 9.21 -28.86
N ALA A 417 -7.94 9.53 -29.56
CA ALA A 417 -8.75 8.52 -30.25
C ALA A 417 -8.10 8.13 -31.59
N ALA A 418 -7.93 6.84 -31.84
CA ALA A 418 -7.27 6.31 -33.05
C ALA A 418 -8.22 5.55 -33.99
N GLY A 419 -9.54 5.67 -33.78
CA GLY A 419 -10.57 5.03 -34.60
C GLY A 419 -10.91 3.63 -34.11
N HIS A 420 -10.96 2.66 -35.03
CA HIS A 420 -11.33 1.28 -34.73
C HIS A 420 -10.31 0.28 -35.25
N VAL A 421 -10.20 -0.87 -34.60
CA VAL A 421 -9.37 -2.00 -34.98
C VAL A 421 -10.22 -3.27 -35.09
N THR A 422 -9.79 -4.19 -35.96
CA THR A 422 -10.58 -5.38 -36.36
C THR A 422 -9.68 -6.58 -36.63
N GLY A 423 -10.16 -7.77 -36.28
CA GLY A 423 -9.42 -9.03 -36.44
C GLY A 423 -8.72 -9.46 -35.14
N PRO A 424 -8.32 -10.74 -35.02
CA PRO A 424 -8.03 -11.36 -33.72
C PRO A 424 -6.72 -10.92 -33.08
N LEU A 425 -5.75 -10.48 -33.89
CA LEU A 425 -4.45 -10.00 -33.44
C LEU A 425 -4.21 -8.61 -34.03
N VAL A 426 -4.21 -7.59 -33.17
CA VAL A 426 -4.09 -6.19 -33.54
C VAL A 426 -2.69 -5.69 -33.21
N ARG A 427 -1.95 -5.19 -34.21
CA ARG A 427 -0.66 -4.53 -33.98
C ARG A 427 -0.87 -3.05 -33.67
N LEU A 428 -0.49 -2.64 -32.46
CA LEU A 428 -0.65 -1.28 -31.94
C LEU A 428 0.71 -0.58 -31.86
N ALA A 429 0.82 0.62 -32.44
CA ALA A 429 2.00 1.49 -32.34
C ALA A 429 1.59 2.81 -31.67
N PRO A 430 2.34 3.29 -30.67
CA PRO A 430 1.91 4.43 -29.84
C PRO A 430 1.96 5.76 -30.62
N PRO A 431 1.00 6.67 -30.40
CA PRO A 431 0.96 7.99 -31.05
C PRO A 431 1.99 8.97 -30.45
N TRP A 432 2.62 8.62 -29.33
CA TRP A 432 3.66 9.41 -28.66
C TRP A 432 4.96 8.59 -28.54
N THR A 433 6.09 9.30 -28.41
CA THR A 433 7.40 8.66 -28.18
C THR A 433 7.61 8.17 -26.75
N ALA A 434 6.72 8.57 -25.82
CA ALA A 434 6.68 8.10 -24.46
C ALA A 434 5.65 6.95 -24.33
N GLY A 435 5.87 6.06 -23.37
CA GLY A 435 5.03 4.89 -23.13
C GLY A 435 3.56 5.28 -22.95
N THR A 436 2.67 4.50 -23.57
CA THR A 436 1.27 4.87 -23.71
C THR A 436 0.39 3.69 -23.33
N ILE A 437 -0.78 3.97 -22.75
CA ILE A 437 -1.78 2.94 -22.47
C ILE A 437 -2.76 2.87 -23.65
N ALA A 438 -2.87 1.70 -24.25
CA ALA A 438 -3.92 1.39 -25.22
C ALA A 438 -5.15 0.90 -24.47
N VAL A 439 -6.32 1.43 -24.83
CA VAL A 439 -7.62 0.97 -24.36
C VAL A 439 -8.45 0.60 -25.57
N LEU A 440 -8.97 -0.62 -25.55
CA LEU A 440 -9.81 -1.20 -26.58
C LEU A 440 -11.16 -1.49 -25.94
N GLU A 441 -12.22 -0.91 -26.48
CA GLU A 441 -13.60 -1.10 -26.03
C GLU A 441 -14.39 -1.69 -27.20
N CYS A 442 -15.09 -2.82 -27.01
CA CYS A 442 -15.79 -3.49 -28.10
C CYS A 442 -17.04 -2.71 -28.55
N ASP A 443 -17.25 -2.57 -29.86
CA ASP A 443 -18.44 -1.89 -30.42
C ASP A 443 -19.72 -2.74 -30.25
N GLU A 444 -19.60 -4.07 -30.22
CA GLU A 444 -20.67 -5.03 -30.00
C GLU A 444 -20.19 -6.12 -29.01
N PRO A 445 -20.61 -6.13 -27.73
CA PRO A 445 -20.26 -7.21 -26.81
C PRO A 445 -20.86 -8.53 -27.30
N ALA A 446 -20.12 -9.64 -27.15
CA ALA A 446 -20.51 -10.93 -27.70
C ALA A 446 -21.84 -11.41 -27.10
N SER A 447 -22.90 -11.41 -27.92
CA SER A 447 -24.23 -11.85 -27.51
C SER A 447 -24.22 -13.32 -27.08
N ASP A 448 -24.73 -13.61 -25.88
CA ASP A 448 -24.79 -14.96 -25.33
C ASP A 448 -25.76 -15.85 -26.12
N THR A 449 -25.26 -16.55 -27.14
CA THR A 449 -26.02 -17.47 -27.98
C THR A 449 -26.22 -18.83 -27.30
N SER A 450 -26.82 -18.84 -26.11
CA SER A 450 -27.18 -20.05 -25.35
C SER A 450 -28.68 -20.22 -25.07
N ALA A 451 -29.54 -19.46 -25.77
CA ALA A 451 -30.98 -19.36 -25.47
C ALA A 451 -31.97 -19.64 -26.63
N GLU A 452 -31.58 -20.32 -27.72
CA GLU A 452 -32.53 -20.82 -28.75
C GLU A 452 -32.76 -22.34 -28.64
N ILE A 453 -33.64 -22.77 -27.73
CA ILE A 453 -34.24 -24.11 -27.79
C ILE A 453 -35.37 -24.07 -28.83
N ALA A 454 -35.10 -24.64 -30.01
CA ALA A 454 -35.99 -24.60 -31.16
C ALA A 454 -37.40 -25.19 -30.88
N SER A 455 -38.42 -24.33 -30.86
CA SER A 455 -39.81 -24.76 -30.74
C SER A 455 -40.32 -25.36 -32.06
N THR A 456 -40.35 -26.70 -32.13
CA THR A 456 -40.80 -27.41 -33.34
C THR A 456 -42.33 -27.42 -33.44
N PRO A 457 -42.94 -26.87 -34.51
CA PRO A 457 -44.39 -26.90 -34.67
C PRO A 457 -44.89 -28.32 -34.98
N LYS A 458 -45.76 -28.87 -34.13
CA LYS A 458 -46.46 -30.14 -34.43
C LYS A 458 -47.57 -29.90 -35.45
N THR A 459 -47.30 -30.18 -36.72
CA THR A 459 -48.32 -30.30 -37.76
C THR A 459 -49.27 -31.45 -37.46
N VAL A 460 -50.53 -31.13 -37.17
CA VAL A 460 -51.61 -32.13 -36.99
C VAL A 460 -52.28 -32.38 -38.33
N SER A 461 -52.16 -33.59 -38.87
CA SER A 461 -52.87 -34.00 -40.09
C SER A 461 -54.19 -34.71 -39.77
N ARG A 462 -55.26 -34.21 -40.41
CA ARG A 462 -56.55 -34.86 -40.70
C ARG A 462 -56.83 -34.55 -42.17
N SER A 463 -57.42 -35.39 -43.02
CA SER A 463 -57.80 -36.82 -42.98
C SER A 463 -58.05 -37.24 -44.45
N SER A 464 -58.81 -38.25 -44.89
CA SER A 464 -59.66 -39.31 -44.30
C SER A 464 -60.03 -40.32 -45.40
N SER A 465 -59.80 -41.61 -45.19
CA SER A 465 -60.44 -42.72 -45.91
C SER A 465 -60.32 -44.01 -45.08
#